data_AF-A0A834FAR0-F1
#
_entry.id   AF-A0A834FAR0-F1
#
_cell.length_a   1.000
_cell.length_b   1.000
_cell.length_c   1.000
_cell.angle_alpha   90.00
_cell.angle_beta   90.00
_cell.angle_gamma   90.00
#
_symmetry.space_group_name_H-M   'P 1'
#
loop_
_entity.id
_entity.type
_entity.pdbx_description
1 polymer ?
#
loop_
_entity_poly.entity_id
_entity_poly.type
_entity_poly.pdbx_seq_one_letter_code
_entity_poly.pdbx_strand_id
1 'polypeptide(L)'
;MFKLAWTPFLAAFSVGLQDCDDTEVASLCLEGIRCAIRIACIFSIQLERDAYVQALARFTLLTASSGIAEMKQKNIDTIKTLITVAHTDGNYLGNSWHEIMKCISQLELAQLIGTGGEGPLHLRDGAGQRRLHREHEGAEQRRVPWV
;
A
#
# COMPACT_ATOMS: atom_id res chain seq x y z
N MET A 1 -14.09 17.47 25.05
CA MET A 1 -13.06 18.31 24.42
C MET A 1 -12.56 17.73 23.10
N PHE A 2 -11.99 16.52 23.06
CA PHE A 2 -11.40 15.96 21.82
C PHE A 2 -12.37 15.87 20.62
N LYS A 3 -13.64 15.51 20.84
CA LYS A 3 -14.69 15.47 19.79
C LYS A 3 -14.89 16.79 19.01
N LEU A 4 -14.48 17.93 19.57
CA LEU A 4 -14.56 19.23 18.91
C LEU A 4 -13.24 19.68 18.28
N ALA A 5 -12.11 19.16 18.76
CA ALA A 5 -10.77 19.59 18.36
C ALA A 5 -10.08 18.62 17.38
N TRP A 6 -10.61 17.41 17.21
CA TRP A 6 -9.93 16.38 16.41
C TRP A 6 -9.81 16.76 14.93
N THR A 7 -10.78 17.46 14.35
CA THR A 7 -10.74 17.88 12.94
C THR A 7 -9.65 18.90 12.64
N PRO A 8 -9.50 20.03 13.38
CA PRO A 8 -8.40 20.96 13.12
C PRO A 8 -7.03 20.33 13.41
N PHE A 9 -6.92 19.42 14.38
CA PHE A 9 -5.67 18.67 14.61
C PHE A 9 -5.34 17.76 13.42
N LEU A 10 -6.31 16.98 12.95
CA LEU A 10 -6.12 16.12 11.79
C LEU A 10 -5.71 16.94 10.55
N ALA A 11 -6.35 18.09 10.33
CA ALA A 11 -6.01 18.99 9.23
C ALA A 11 -4.58 19.52 9.36
N ALA A 12 -4.20 20.02 10.53
CA ALA A 12 -2.85 20.56 10.78
C ALA A 12 -1.76 19.50 10.55
N PHE A 13 -1.94 18.29 11.10
CA PHE A 13 -0.97 17.20 10.90
C PHE A 13 -0.91 16.73 9.44
N SER A 14 -2.06 16.67 8.77
CA SER A 14 -2.13 16.26 7.36
C SER A 14 -1.41 17.26 6.45
N VAL A 15 -1.61 18.57 6.66
CA VAL A 15 -0.89 19.63 5.94
C VAL A 15 0.61 19.55 6.21
N GLY A 16 1.00 19.38 7.48
CA GLY A 16 2.41 19.22 7.85
C GLY A 16 3.07 18.03 7.16
N LEU A 17 2.38 16.90 7.05
CA LEU A 17 2.89 15.72 6.34
C LEU A 17 2.92 15.87 4.82
N GLN A 18 1.95 16.60 4.25
CA GLN A 18 1.84 16.76 2.82
C GLN A 18 2.86 17.78 2.28
N ASP A 19 2.84 19.00 2.85
CA ASP A 19 3.45 20.19 2.24
C ASP A 19 4.81 20.55 2.86
N CYS A 20 5.17 19.96 4.00
CA CYS A 20 6.49 20.16 4.62
C CYS A 20 7.47 19.05 4.19
N ASP A 21 8.69 19.45 3.82
CA ASP A 21 9.82 18.52 3.59
C ASP A 21 10.77 18.46 4.82
N ASP A 22 10.44 19.18 5.91
CA ASP A 22 11.18 19.10 7.17
C ASP A 22 10.87 17.79 7.92
N THR A 23 11.92 17.02 8.20
CA THR A 23 11.83 15.72 8.86
C THR A 23 11.38 15.81 10.31
N GLU A 24 11.71 16.89 11.02
CA GLU A 24 11.28 17.13 12.40
C GLU A 24 9.77 17.41 12.43
N VAL A 25 9.29 18.26 11.53
CA VAL A 25 7.85 18.56 11.40
C VAL A 25 7.06 17.31 11.05
N ALA A 26 7.55 16.50 10.10
CA ALA A 26 6.92 15.24 9.75
C ALA A 26 6.86 14.27 10.96
N SER A 27 7.95 14.16 11.72
CA SER A 27 8.00 13.33 12.92
C SER A 27 6.99 13.79 13.98
N LEU A 28 6.90 15.09 14.25
CA LEU A 28 5.94 15.66 15.20
C LEU A 28 4.48 15.45 14.74
N CYS A 29 4.21 15.54 13.44
CA CYS A 29 2.88 15.26 12.90
C CYS A 29 2.49 13.78 13.06
N LEU A 30 3.41 12.85 12.79
CA LEU A 30 3.19 11.42 13.00
C LEU A 30 2.97 11.09 14.48
N GLU A 31 3.74 11.72 15.37
CA GLU A 31 3.59 11.62 16.81
C GLU A 31 2.20 12.12 17.25
N GLY A 32 1.78 13.29 16.76
CA GLY A 32 0.48 13.88 17.03
C GLY A 32 -0.67 12.97 16.59
N ILE A 33 -0.59 12.42 15.37
CA ILE A 33 -1.57 11.46 14.86
C ILE A 33 -1.61 10.20 15.74
N ARG A 34 -0.45 9.64 16.10
CA ARG A 34 -0.40 8.45 16.98
C ARG A 34 -1.06 8.72 18.33
N CYS A 35 -0.77 9.86 18.95
CA CYS A 35 -1.39 10.28 20.20
C CYS A 35 -2.92 10.46 20.06
N ALA A 36 -3.37 11.06 18.95
CA ALA A 36 -4.78 11.25 18.67
C ALA A 36 -5.54 9.92 18.50
N ILE A 37 -4.93 8.95 17.80
CA ILE A 37 -5.47 7.58 17.67
C ILE A 37 -5.58 6.93 19.04
N ARG A 38 -4.53 7.02 19.86
CA ARG A 38 -4.51 6.46 21.23
C ARG A 38 -5.65 7.00 22.09
N ILE A 39 -5.87 8.32 22.05
CA ILE A 39 -7.00 8.97 22.74
C ILE A 39 -8.32 8.40 22.22
N ALA A 40 -8.48 8.31 20.89
CA ALA A 40 -9.70 7.82 20.27
C ALA A 40 -10.00 6.35 20.62
N CYS A 41 -8.97 5.51 20.69
CA CYS A 41 -9.01 4.13 21.16
C CYS A 41 -9.47 4.03 22.62
N ILE A 42 -8.85 4.79 23.53
CA ILE A 42 -9.17 4.79 24.97
C ILE A 42 -10.64 5.16 25.21
N PHE A 43 -11.14 6.20 24.53
CA PHE A 43 -12.52 6.66 24.69
C PHE A 43 -13.52 5.95 23.77
N SER A 44 -13.08 4.97 22.97
CA SER A 44 -13.91 4.20 22.04
C SER A 44 -14.74 5.09 21.08
N ILE A 45 -14.16 6.19 20.62
CA ILE A 45 -14.81 7.13 19.70
C ILE A 45 -14.46 6.76 18.25
N GLN A 46 -15.34 5.99 17.61
CA GLN A 46 -15.00 5.30 16.37
C GLN A 46 -14.72 6.25 15.19
N LEU A 47 -15.54 7.30 15.02
CA LEU A 47 -15.42 8.22 13.88
C LEU A 47 -14.03 8.85 13.80
N GLU A 48 -13.57 9.39 14.93
CA GLU A 48 -12.28 10.06 15.04
C GLU A 48 -11.14 9.06 14.80
N ARG A 49 -11.20 7.90 15.45
CA ARG A 49 -10.19 6.84 15.29
C ARG A 49 -10.07 6.42 13.82
N ASP A 50 -11.19 6.12 13.18
CA ASP A 50 -11.23 5.65 11.79
C ASP A 50 -10.67 6.73 10.85
N ALA A 51 -11.00 8.02 11.07
CA ALA A 51 -10.49 9.12 10.27
C ALA A 51 -8.96 9.30 10.39
N TYR A 52 -8.40 9.24 11.61
CA TYR A 52 -6.95 9.33 11.80
C TYR A 52 -6.21 8.15 11.19
N VAL A 53 -6.72 6.92 11.36
CA VAL A 53 -6.10 5.71 10.79
C VAL A 53 -6.15 5.76 9.26
N GLN A 54 -7.27 6.17 8.66
CA GLN A 54 -7.39 6.33 7.21
C GLN A 54 -6.43 7.40 6.67
N ALA A 55 -6.28 8.52 7.36
CA ALA A 55 -5.32 9.55 6.97
C ALA A 55 -3.88 9.01 7.01
N LEU A 56 -3.50 8.34 8.10
CA LEU A 56 -2.19 7.73 8.26
C LEU A 56 -1.91 6.69 7.16
N ALA A 57 -2.88 5.82 6.88
CA ALA A 57 -2.82 4.84 5.79
C ALA A 57 -2.60 5.51 4.42
N ARG A 58 -3.28 6.63 4.14
CA ARG A 58 -3.13 7.37 2.88
C ARG A 58 -1.73 7.95 2.70
N PHE A 59 -1.11 8.45 3.77
CA PHE A 59 0.25 8.99 3.72
C PHE A 59 1.34 7.93 3.52
N THR A 60 1.03 6.63 3.64
CA THR A 60 1.99 5.57 3.26
C THR A 60 2.25 5.51 1.76
N LEU A 61 1.34 6.04 0.93
CA LEU A 61 1.33 5.93 -0.54
C LEU A 61 1.32 4.50 -1.11
N LEU A 62 1.22 3.46 -0.27
CA LEU A 62 1.16 2.05 -0.68
C LEU A 62 -0.18 1.67 -1.33
N THR A 63 -1.25 2.36 -0.97
CA THR A 63 -2.61 2.10 -1.45
C THR A 63 -3.01 2.95 -2.65
N ALA A 64 -2.14 3.87 -3.10
CA ALA A 64 -2.40 4.69 -4.27
C ALA A 64 -2.30 3.84 -5.55
N SER A 65 -3.45 3.58 -6.19
CA SER A 65 -3.52 2.82 -7.45
C SER A 65 -2.84 3.50 -8.65
N SER A 66 -2.35 4.73 -8.46
CA SER A 66 -1.79 5.59 -9.51
C SER A 66 -0.27 5.60 -9.46
N GLY A 67 0.36 4.59 -10.06
CA GLY A 67 1.80 4.56 -10.33
C GLY A 67 2.68 4.51 -9.07
N ILE A 68 3.92 4.07 -9.27
CA ILE A 68 4.93 4.09 -8.21
C ILE A 68 5.24 5.56 -7.91
N ALA A 69 4.50 6.16 -6.98
CA ALA A 69 4.88 7.44 -6.41
C ALA A 69 6.24 7.26 -5.74
N GLU A 70 7.17 8.18 -6.00
CA GLU A 70 8.50 8.15 -5.39
C GLU A 70 8.35 8.17 -3.87
N MET A 71 8.62 7.04 -3.21
CA MET A 71 8.51 6.92 -1.76
C MET A 71 9.62 7.74 -1.10
N LYS A 72 9.22 8.75 -0.33
CA LYS A 72 10.14 9.55 0.48
C LYS A 72 10.30 8.94 1.88
N GLN A 73 11.33 9.37 2.61
CA GLN A 73 11.59 8.95 3.99
C GLN A 73 10.36 9.13 4.89
N LYS A 74 9.60 10.22 4.74
CA LYS A 74 8.36 10.47 5.50
C LYS A 74 7.29 9.39 5.28
N ASN A 75 7.20 8.80 4.09
CA ASN A 75 6.27 7.71 3.81
C ASN A 75 6.70 6.44 4.55
N ILE A 76 8.01 6.15 4.60
CA ILE A 76 8.57 5.04 5.36
C ILE A 76 8.28 5.21 6.87
N ASP A 77 8.48 6.41 7.40
CA ASP A 77 8.22 6.68 8.82
C ASP A 77 6.72 6.66 9.14
N THR A 78 5.87 7.01 8.17
CA THR A 78 4.42 6.82 8.26
C THR A 78 4.06 5.33 8.38
N ILE A 79 4.67 4.45 7.56
CA ILE A 79 4.46 3.00 7.64
C ILE A 79 4.88 2.46 9.01
N LYS A 80 6.07 2.85 9.50
CA LYS A 80 6.54 2.46 10.84
C LYS A 80 5.57 2.93 11.94
N THR A 81 5.05 4.15 11.81
CA THR A 81 4.06 4.70 12.76
C THR A 81 2.77 3.90 12.72
N LEU A 82 2.27 3.51 11.54
CA LEU A 82 1.07 2.69 11.38
C LEU A 82 1.24 1.31 12.04
N ILE A 83 2.38 0.66 11.84
CA ILE A 83 2.71 -0.63 12.49
C ILE A 83 2.82 -0.45 14.01
N THR A 84 3.41 0.65 14.46
CA THR A 84 3.50 0.97 15.89
C THR A 84 2.11 1.11 16.51
N VAL A 85 1.19 1.84 15.86
CA VAL A 85 -0.22 1.95 16.29
C VAL A 85 -0.89 0.58 16.38
N ALA A 86 -0.70 -0.27 15.36
CA ALA A 86 -1.24 -1.63 15.35
C ALA A 86 -0.77 -2.45 16.57
N HIS A 87 0.52 -2.33 16.91
CA HIS A 87 1.12 -3.00 18.05
C HIS A 87 0.66 -2.42 19.40
N THR A 88 0.55 -1.09 19.53
CA THR A 88 0.24 -0.42 20.80
C THR A 88 -1.24 -0.44 21.15
N ASP A 89 -2.12 -0.23 20.17
CA ASP A 89 -3.55 -0.09 20.40
C ASP A 89 -4.32 -1.40 20.16
N GLY A 90 -3.76 -2.34 19.40
CA GLY A 90 -4.29 -3.70 19.30
C GLY A 90 -5.79 -3.74 19.01
N ASN A 91 -6.53 -4.51 19.82
CA ASN A 91 -7.98 -4.70 19.64
C ASN A 91 -8.81 -3.41 19.79
N TYR A 92 -8.28 -2.33 20.38
CA TYR A 92 -8.99 -1.06 20.49
C TYR A 92 -9.18 -0.34 19.14
N LEU A 93 -8.46 -0.79 18.10
CA LEU A 93 -8.59 -0.30 16.73
C LEU A 93 -9.91 -0.71 16.07
N GLY A 94 -10.56 -1.79 16.52
CA GLY A 94 -11.85 -2.23 15.98
C GLY A 94 -11.84 -2.31 14.44
N ASN A 95 -12.78 -1.61 13.79
CA ASN A 95 -12.91 -1.61 12.33
C ASN A 95 -11.71 -0.99 11.59
N SER A 96 -10.92 -0.13 12.25
CA SER A 96 -9.74 0.49 11.64
C SER A 96 -8.62 -0.52 11.33
N TRP A 97 -8.67 -1.74 11.90
CA TRP A 97 -7.76 -2.84 11.56
C TRP A 97 -7.73 -3.16 10.07
N HIS A 98 -8.87 -3.03 9.38
CA HIS A 98 -8.96 -3.31 7.96
C HIS A 98 -8.01 -2.45 7.13
N GLU A 99 -7.90 -1.16 7.47
CA GLU A 99 -7.02 -0.23 6.77
C GLU A 99 -5.54 -0.53 7.06
N ILE A 100 -5.22 -0.94 8.29
CA ILE A 100 -3.87 -1.35 8.66
C ILE A 100 -3.46 -2.63 7.90
N MET A 101 -4.31 -3.65 7.88
CA MET A 101 -4.04 -4.90 7.18
C MET A 101 -3.84 -4.68 5.68
N LYS A 102 -4.67 -3.83 5.06
CA LYS A 102 -4.47 -3.43 3.66
C LYS A 102 -3.09 -2.81 3.43
N CYS A 103 -2.67 -1.88 4.29
CA CYS A 103 -1.36 -1.25 4.14
C CYS A 103 -0.23 -2.27 4.26
N ILE A 104 -0.31 -3.21 5.21
CA ILE A 104 0.68 -4.28 5.37
C ILE A 104 0.72 -5.18 4.12
N SER A 105 -0.43 -5.62 3.61
CA SER A 105 -0.47 -6.43 2.38
C SER A 105 0.11 -5.71 1.17
N GLN A 106 -0.13 -4.39 1.03
CA GLN A 106 0.47 -3.61 -0.05
C GLN A 106 1.97 -3.41 0.14
N LEU A 107 2.45 -3.29 1.38
CA LEU A 107 3.88 -3.24 1.68
C LEU A 107 4.57 -4.54 1.26
N GLU A 108 4.01 -5.70 1.59
CA GLU A 108 4.55 -7.00 1.18
C GLU A 108 4.62 -7.14 -0.35
N LEU A 109 3.56 -6.71 -1.04
CA LEU A 109 3.54 -6.69 -2.51
C LEU A 109 4.61 -5.76 -3.08
N ALA A 110 4.77 -4.56 -2.53
CA ALA A 110 5.79 -3.60 -2.95
C ALA A 110 7.22 -4.13 -2.74
N GLN A 111 7.46 -4.82 -1.62
CA GLN A 111 8.75 -5.49 -1.35
C GLN A 111 9.02 -6.59 -2.37
N LEU A 112 8.04 -7.45 -2.67
CA LEU A 112 8.17 -8.53 -3.65
C LEU A 112 8.57 -8.01 -5.04
N ILE A 113 7.94 -6.93 -5.50
CA ILE A 113 8.24 -6.28 -6.78
C ILE A 113 9.64 -5.64 -6.75
N GLY A 114 10.02 -4.99 -5.64
CA GLY A 114 11.29 -4.28 -5.50
C GLY A 114 12.52 -5.19 -5.38
N THR A 115 12.37 -6.41 -4.87
CA THR A 115 13.49 -7.35 -4.68
C THR A 115 13.87 -8.20 -5.90
N GLY A 116 13.24 -8.02 -7.06
CA GLY A 116 13.68 -8.67 -8.31
C GLY A 116 13.64 -10.21 -8.26
N GLY A 117 12.66 -10.80 -7.58
CA GLY A 117 12.46 -12.25 -7.52
C GLY A 117 11.27 -12.65 -8.39
N GLU A 118 11.51 -13.57 -9.32
CA GLU A 118 10.50 -14.26 -10.14
C GLU A 118 9.30 -14.73 -9.29
N GLY A 119 8.22 -13.95 -9.28
CA GLY A 119 6.93 -14.42 -8.79
C GLY A 119 6.37 -15.46 -9.76
N PRO A 120 5.71 -16.54 -9.27
CA PRO A 120 5.10 -17.56 -10.14
C PRO A 120 3.83 -17.01 -10.79
N LEU A 121 3.99 -16.11 -11.75
CA LEU A 121 2.98 -15.69 -12.70
C LEU A 121 3.47 -16.04 -14.11
N HIS A 122 3.75 -17.32 -14.32
CA HIS A 122 3.88 -17.94 -15.64
C HIS A 122 2.50 -18.35 -16.21
N LEU A 123 1.45 -17.63 -15.84
CA LEU A 123 0.15 -17.80 -16.46
C LEU A 123 -0.10 -16.64 -17.42
N ARG A 124 0.08 -17.02 -18.69
CA ARG A 124 -0.63 -16.53 -19.87
C ARG A 124 0.03 -15.37 -20.61
N ASP A 125 0.98 -15.74 -21.46
CA ASP A 125 1.02 -15.17 -22.82
C ASP A 125 0.92 -16.28 -23.88
N GLY A 126 -0.16 -16.20 -24.65
CA GLY A 126 -0.50 -17.12 -25.72
C GLY A 126 0.34 -16.91 -26.97
N ALA A 127 1.63 -17.27 -26.91
CA ALA A 127 2.57 -17.16 -28.04
C ALA A 127 3.16 -18.51 -28.49
N GLY A 128 2.67 -19.65 -27.97
CA GLY A 128 3.17 -20.99 -28.34
C GLY A 128 2.34 -21.76 -29.38
N GLN A 129 1.04 -21.48 -29.53
CA GLN A 129 0.15 -22.36 -30.31
C GLN A 129 0.17 -22.13 -31.83
N ARG A 130 0.83 -21.08 -32.32
CA ARG A 130 0.84 -20.73 -33.77
C ARG A 130 2.01 -21.31 -34.56
N ARG A 131 2.99 -21.96 -33.92
CA ARG A 131 4.15 -22.54 -34.61
C ARG A 131 3.99 -24.01 -34.99
N LEU A 132 3.22 -24.80 -34.24
CA LEU A 132 3.05 -26.23 -34.53
C LEU A 132 2.05 -26.50 -35.67
N HIS A 133 1.12 -25.59 -35.95
CA HIS A 133 0.18 -25.78 -37.07
C HIS A 133 0.78 -25.44 -38.45
N ARG A 134 1.92 -24.75 -38.49
CA ARG A 134 2.59 -24.35 -39.74
C ARG A 134 3.65 -25.35 -40.23
N GLU A 135 4.10 -26.26 -39.37
CA GLU A 135 5.08 -27.29 -39.76
C GLU A 135 4.44 -28.53 -40.39
N HIS A 136 3.17 -28.82 -40.08
CA HIS A 136 2.47 -29.96 -40.69
C HIS A 136 2.01 -29.73 -42.14
N GLU A 137 1.79 -28.48 -42.57
CA GLU A 137 1.47 -28.18 -43.98
C GLU A 137 2.70 -28.14 -44.89
N GLY A 138 3.92 -28.08 -44.33
CA GLY A 138 5.16 -27.99 -45.10
C GLY A 138 5.82 -29.34 -45.45
N ALA A 139 5.32 -30.44 -44.89
CA ALA A 139 5.94 -31.77 -45.04
C ALA A 139 5.33 -32.63 -46.17
N GLU A 140 4.19 -32.25 -46.73
CA GLU A 140 3.47 -33.05 -47.74
C GLU A 140 3.71 -32.61 -49.20
N GLN A 141 4.66 -31.69 -49.44
CA GLN A 141 5.00 -31.24 -50.80
C GLN A 141 6.37 -31.73 -51.30
N ARG A 142 7.05 -32.63 -50.57
CA ARG A 142 8.35 -33.19 -50.97
C ARG A 142 8.35 -34.71 -51.08
N ARG A 143 7.45 -35.26 -51.89
CA ARG A 143 7.59 -36.63 -52.41
C ARG A 143 6.90 -36.83 -53.77
N VAL A 144 7.57 -36.42 -54.86
CA VAL A 144 7.68 -37.21 -56.11
C VAL A 144 8.76 -36.62 -57.03
N PRO A 145 9.89 -37.31 -57.21
CA PRO A 145 10.77 -37.14 -58.37
C PRO A 145 10.35 -38.09 -59.50
N TRP A 146 10.22 -37.52 -60.69
CA TRP A 146 10.08 -38.12 -62.02
C TRP A 146 10.64 -39.56 -62.20
N VAL A 147 9.75 -40.52 -62.46
CA VAL A 147 9.77 -41.48 -63.60
C VAL A 147 8.32 -41.80 -63.94
#